data_AF-T1FYN0-F1
#
_entry.id   AF-T1FYN0-F1
#
_cell.length_a   1.000
_cell.length_b   1.000
_cell.length_c   1.000
_cell.angle_alpha   90.00
_cell.angle_beta   90.00
_cell.angle_gamma   90.00
#
_symmetry.space_group_name_H-M   'P 1'
#
loop_
_entity.id
_entity.type
_entity.pdbx_description
1 polymer ?
#
loop_
_entity_poly.entity_id
_entity_poly.type
_entity_poly.pdbx_seq_one_letter_code
_entity_poly.pdbx_strand_id
1 'polypeptide(L)' 'VTVVDVNNHPPQFTQYTYQSSINDDLPVQSSVLQVLATDGDLGENGRITYTIVDGNKEGWRPIRFTF' A
#
# COMPACT_ATOMS: atom_id res chain seq x y z
N VAL A 1 -35.73 9.32 -6.58
CA VAL A 1 -34.91 8.75 -5.49
C VAL A 1 -33.47 8.73 -5.97
N THR A 2 -32.56 9.37 -5.24
CA THR A 2 -31.11 9.31 -5.47
C THR A 2 -30.50 8.49 -4.34
N VAL A 3 -29.81 7.41 -4.68
CA VAL A 3 -29.09 6.61 -3.69
C VAL A 3 -27.76 7.30 -3.42
N VAL A 4 -27.49 7.62 -2.15
CA VAL A 4 -26.20 8.17 -1.70
C VAL A 4 -25.31 6.99 -1.34
N ASP A 5 -24.07 7.05 -1.79
CA ASP A 5 -23.04 6.07 -1.44
C ASP A 5 -22.70 6.13 0.06
N VAL A 6 -22.48 4.97 0.67
CA VAL A 6 -22.10 4.84 2.09
C VAL A 6 -20.84 4.01 2.15
N ASN A 7 -19.84 4.45 2.93
CA ASN A 7 -18.60 3.72 3.10
C ASN A 7 -18.86 2.35 3.75
N ASN A 8 -18.91 1.30 2.93
CA ASN A 8 -19.22 -0.06 3.35
C ASN A 8 -18.38 -1.14 2.62
N HIS A 9 -17.50 -0.75 1.71
CA HIS A 9 -16.53 -1.64 1.09
C HIS A 9 -15.14 -1.34 1.63
N PRO A 10 -14.59 -2.11 2.58
CA PRO A 10 -13.25 -1.84 3.09
C PRO A 10 -12.19 -2.00 1.97
N PRO A 11 -11.11 -1.20 1.98
CA PRO A 11 -10.01 -1.36 1.03
C PRO A 11 -9.42 -2.77 1.07
N GLN A 12 -9.21 -3.37 -0.09
CA GLN A 12 -8.65 -4.71 -0.23
C GLN A 12 -7.37 -4.69 -1.05
N PHE A 13 -6.27 -5.23 -0.50
CA PHE A 13 -5.04 -5.43 -1.26
C PHE A 13 -5.23 -6.47 -2.37
N THR A 14 -4.54 -6.28 -3.50
CA THR A 14 -4.60 -7.22 -4.64
C THR A 14 -3.87 -8.54 -4.36
N GLN A 15 -2.99 -8.58 -3.36
CA GLN A 15 -2.28 -9.77 -2.92
C GLN A 15 -2.28 -9.87 -1.40
N TYR A 16 -2.32 -11.11 -0.88
CA TYR A 16 -2.19 -11.39 0.55
C TYR A 16 -0.77 -11.13 1.07
N THR A 17 0.24 -11.39 0.23
CA THR A 17 1.64 -11.22 0.54
C THR A 17 2.34 -10.62 -0.67
N TYR A 18 3.06 -9.53 -0.46
CA TYR A 18 3.95 -8.94 -1.47
C TYR A 18 5.40 -9.27 -1.09
N GLN A 19 6.16 -9.84 -2.01
CA GLN A 19 7.56 -10.22 -1.80
C GLN A 19 8.42 -9.72 -2.95
N SER A 20 9.59 -9.17 -2.63
CA SER A 20 10.59 -8.75 -3.60
C SER A 20 11.99 -9.10 -3.07
N SER A 21 12.88 -9.49 -3.96
CA SER A 21 14.29 -9.73 -3.64
C SER A 21 15.11 -8.54 -4.12
N ILE A 22 15.88 -7.94 -3.23
CA ILE A 22 16.77 -6.82 -3.54
C ILE A 22 18.22 -7.30 -3.67
N ASN A 23 18.95 -6.69 -4.61
CA ASN A 23 20.41 -6.78 -4.66
C ASN A 23 21.00 -5.68 -3.76
N ASP A 24 22.09 -5.96 -3.07
CA ASP A 24 22.81 -4.99 -2.22
C ASP A 24 23.37 -3.79 -3.02
N ASP A 25 23.58 -3.98 -4.32
CA ASP A 25 24.00 -2.92 -5.26
C ASP A 25 22.88 -1.92 -5.57
N LEU A 26 21.64 -2.13 -5.09
CA LEU A 26 20.56 -1.18 -5.31
C LEU A 26 20.90 0.17 -4.67
N PRO A 27 20.76 1.28 -5.43
CA PRO A 27 20.91 2.62 -4.89
C PRO A 27 19.96 2.89 -3.72
N VAL A 28 20.39 3.73 -2.79
CA VAL A 28 19.52 4.21 -1.71
C VAL A 28 18.35 4.98 -2.34
N GLN A 29 17.16 4.84 -1.75
CA GLN A 29 15.90 5.46 -2.22
C GLN A 29 15.29 4.84 -3.48
N SER A 30 15.84 3.75 -4.01
CA SER A 30 15.16 2.98 -5.04
C SER A 30 13.82 2.43 -4.55
N SER A 31 12.81 2.48 -5.41
CA SER A 31 11.53 1.80 -5.18
C SER A 31 11.73 0.30 -5.27
N VAL A 32 11.43 -0.41 -4.19
CA VAL A 32 11.66 -1.86 -4.09
C VAL A 32 10.41 -2.69 -4.43
N LEU A 33 9.25 -2.15 -4.04
CA LEU A 33 7.98 -2.84 -4.14
C LEU A 33 6.86 -1.80 -4.19
N GLN A 34 5.86 -2.07 -5.02
CA GLN A 34 4.60 -1.34 -5.07
C GLN A 34 3.48 -2.26 -4.58
N VAL A 35 2.62 -1.73 -3.72
CA VAL A 35 1.41 -2.41 -3.26
C VAL A 35 0.20 -1.72 -3.86
N LEU A 36 -0.89 -2.45 -4.03
CA LEU A 36 -2.12 -1.91 -4.58
C LEU A 36 -3.31 -2.43 -3.78
N ALA A 37 -4.18 -1.51 -3.35
CA ALA A 37 -5.48 -1.82 -2.80
C ALA A 37 -6.59 -1.17 -3.63
N THR A 38 -7.77 -1.78 -3.61
CA THR A 38 -8.99 -1.30 -4.27
C THR A 38 -10.12 -1.22 -3.26
N ASP A 39 -10.94 -0.19 -3.41
CA ASP A 39 -12.12 0.07 -2.60
C ASP A 39 -13.32 0.21 -3.55
N GLY A 40 -14.46 -0.37 -3.18
CA GLY A 40 -15.65 -0.44 -4.02
C GLY A 40 -16.57 0.79 -3.90
N ASP A 41 -16.30 1.68 -2.94
CA ASP A 41 -17.12 2.85 -2.65
C ASP A 41 -16.82 4.01 -3.61
N LEU A 42 -17.76 4.97 -3.68
CA LEU A 42 -17.67 6.09 -4.62
C LEU A 42 -17.07 7.34 -3.99
N GLY A 43 -16.29 8.08 -4.77
CA GLY A 43 -15.74 9.37 -4.37
C GLY A 43 -14.79 9.26 -3.18
N GLU A 44 -15.02 10.09 -2.15
CA GLU A 44 -14.15 10.13 -0.96
C GLU A 44 -14.25 8.87 -0.10
N ASN A 45 -15.35 8.13 -0.16
CA ASN A 45 -15.51 6.88 0.58
C ASN A 45 -14.53 5.81 0.09
N GLY A 46 -14.19 5.81 -1.22
CA GLY A 46 -13.20 4.92 -1.81
C GLY A 46 -11.77 5.47 -1.84
N ARG A 47 -11.48 6.58 -1.15
CA ARG A 47 -10.11 7.15 -1.11
C ARG A 47 -9.23 6.33 -0.17
N ILE A 48 -8.19 5.72 -0.72
CA ILE A 48 -7.24 4.86 0.03
C ILE A 48 -6.00 5.66 0.45
N THR A 49 -5.53 5.43 1.68
CA THR A 49 -4.24 5.90 2.18
C THR A 49 -3.46 4.73 2.79
N TYR A 50 -2.14 4.68 2.56
CA TYR A 50 -1.29 3.59 3.00
C TYR A 50 -0.37 4.03 4.13
N THR A 51 -0.15 3.15 5.10
CA THR A 51 0.81 3.35 6.20
C THR A 51 1.54 2.04 6.52
N ILE A 52 2.80 2.14 6.95
CA ILE A 52 3.59 1.00 7.41
C ILE A 52 3.36 0.88 8.92
N VAL A 53 2.80 -0.24 9.37
CA VAL A 53 2.40 -0.44 10.77
C VAL A 53 3.44 -1.19 11.61
N ASP A 54 4.31 -1.99 10.99
CA ASP A 54 5.40 -2.70 11.65
C ASP A 54 6.51 -3.04 10.63
N GLY A 55 7.70 -3.35 11.13
CA GLY A 55 8.87 -3.73 10.33
C GLY A 55 10.10 -2.86 10.58
N ASN A 56 11.20 -3.16 9.87
CA ASN A 56 12.48 -2.45 9.94
C ASN A 56 13.08 -2.29 11.36
N LYS A 57 12.83 -3.25 12.26
CA LYS A 57 13.30 -3.22 13.66
C LYS A 57 14.83 -3.22 13.77
N GLU A 58 15.52 -3.75 12.76
CA GLU A 58 16.98 -3.84 12.73
C GLU A 58 17.66 -2.65 12.04
N GLY A 59 16.89 -1.68 11.50
CA GLY A 59 17.46 -0.48 10.90
C GLY A 59 18.32 -0.73 9.66
N TRP A 60 18.09 -1.84 8.95
CA TRP A 60 18.67 -2.04 7.62
C TRP A 60 18.24 -0.90 6.69
N ARG A 61 19.08 -0.58 5.69
CA ARG A 61 19.03 0.63 4.85
C ARG A 61 17.59 1.13 4.61
N PRO A 62 17.32 2.46 4.65
CA PRO A 62 15.95 2.98 4.51
C PRO A 62 15.31 2.50 3.20
N ILE A 63 14.43 1.50 3.30
CA ILE A 63 13.66 0.97 2.18
C ILE A 63 12.53 1.96 1.89
N ARG A 64 12.49 2.47 0.67
CA ARG A 64 11.40 3.33 0.22
C ARG A 64 10.30 2.47 -0.37
N PHE A 65 9.15 2.46 0.30
CA PHE A 65 7.91 1.93 -0.26
C PHE A 65 7.24 3.05 -1.04
N THR A 66 6.83 2.76 -2.26
CA THR A 66 6.02 3.68 -3.06
C THR A 66 4.61 3.10 -3.09
N PHE A 67 3.66 3.88 -2.60
CA PHE A 67 2.23 3.54 -2.52
C PHE A 67 1.47 4.19 -3.67
#